data_AF-S6AC20-F1
#
_entry.id   AF-S6AC20-F1
#
_cell.length_a   1.000
_cell.length_b   1.000
_cell.length_c   1.000
_cell.angle_alpha   90.00
_cell.angle_beta   90.00
_cell.angle_gamma   90.00
#
_symmetry.space_group_name_H-M   'P 1'
#
loop_
_entity.id
_entity.type
_entity.pdbx_description
1 polymer ?
#
loop_
_entity_poly.entity_id
_entity_poly.type
_entity_poly.pdbx_seq_one_letter_code
_entity_poly.pdbx_strand_id
1 'polypeptide(L)'
;MKPAYKAAFLIPCNSKKTLSEDGWIIESPMRLSKSIADTICKKLKLAFKESYENCTIYEGHEIKATVIHDEKGEIEQIYLQLFRKDTETLKEALSNTTPDEVEIFIP
;
A
#
# COMPACT_ATOMS: atom_id res chain seq x y z
N MET A 1 18.81 -4.86 12.90
CA MET A 1 17.42 -4.61 13.33
C MET A 1 16.71 -3.85 12.23
N LYS A 2 15.50 -4.25 11.82
CA LYS A 2 14.71 -3.41 10.90
C LYS A 2 14.29 -2.14 11.67
N PRO A 3 14.44 -0.94 11.09
CA PRO A 3 13.98 0.28 11.75
C PRO A 3 12.49 0.19 12.03
N ALA A 4 12.05 0.74 13.17
CA ALA A 4 10.63 0.87 13.48
C ALA A 4 9.92 1.68 12.38
N TYR A 5 8.73 1.25 12.01
CA TYR A 5 7.93 1.90 10.98
C TYR A 5 6.45 1.90 11.38
N LYS A 6 5.68 2.85 10.83
CA LYS A 6 4.22 2.81 10.85
C LYS A 6 3.71 2.13 9.59
N ALA A 7 2.73 1.26 9.74
CA ALA A 7 2.09 0.56 8.62
C ALA A 7 0.92 1.38 8.08
N ALA A 8 0.74 1.35 6.76
CA ALA A 8 -0.49 1.77 6.12
C ALA A 8 -0.77 0.85 4.93
N PHE A 9 -2.03 0.68 4.58
CA PHE A 9 -2.49 -0.17 3.51
C PHE A 9 -3.41 0.64 2.60
N LEU A 10 -3.20 0.55 1.29
CA LEU A 10 -4.16 0.97 0.29
C LEU A 10 -4.84 -0.29 -0.21
N ILE A 11 -6.15 -0.36 -0.01
CA ILE A 11 -6.93 -1.57 -0.26
C ILE A 11 -8.20 -1.18 -1.03
N PRO A 12 -8.84 -2.11 -1.74
CA PRO A 12 -10.12 -1.83 -2.35
C PRO A 12 -11.15 -1.42 -1.30
N CYS A 13 -12.03 -0.48 -1.62
CA CYS A 13 -13.14 -0.13 -0.72
C CYS A 13 -14.01 -1.34 -0.41
N ASN A 14 -14.60 -1.36 0.80
CA ASN A 14 -15.39 -2.48 1.33
C ASN A 14 -14.61 -3.79 1.56
N SER A 15 -13.27 -3.71 1.62
CA SER A 15 -12.46 -4.86 2.03
C SER A 15 -12.71 -5.25 3.48
N LYS A 16 -12.86 -6.55 3.72
CA LYS A 16 -12.97 -7.13 5.05
C LYS A 16 -11.59 -7.18 5.70
N LYS A 17 -11.50 -6.66 6.93
CA LYS A 17 -10.25 -6.58 7.70
C LYS A 17 -10.40 -7.42 8.95
N THR A 18 -9.56 -8.43 9.11
CA THR A 18 -9.59 -9.33 10.26
C THR A 18 -8.22 -9.31 10.93
N LEU A 19 -8.15 -9.01 12.22
CA LEU A 19 -6.92 -9.12 12.99
C LEU A 19 -6.73 -10.58 13.42
N SER A 20 -5.66 -11.23 12.97
CA SER A 20 -5.23 -12.57 13.38
C SER A 20 -3.96 -12.50 14.24
N GLU A 21 -3.47 -13.66 14.68
CA GLU A 21 -2.23 -13.79 15.47
C GLU A 21 -0.99 -13.33 14.68
N ASP A 22 -1.02 -13.44 13.35
CA ASP A 22 0.06 -13.05 12.43
C ASP A 22 -0.09 -11.62 11.88
N GLY A 23 -1.19 -10.93 12.21
CA GLY A 23 -1.44 -9.54 11.80
C GLY A 23 -2.77 -9.34 11.08
N TRP A 24 -2.86 -8.28 10.27
CA TRP A 24 -4.09 -7.95 9.55
C TRP A 24 -4.23 -8.76 8.27
N ILE A 25 -5.33 -9.51 8.19
CA ILE A 25 -5.79 -10.19 6.98
C ILE A 25 -6.80 -9.28 6.28
N ILE A 26 -6.54 -8.98 5.02
CA ILE A 26 -7.38 -8.10 4.21
C ILE A 26 -7.93 -8.93 3.05
N GLU A 27 -9.25 -9.06 3.00
CA GLU A 27 -9.94 -9.85 2.00
C GLU A 27 -10.85 -8.93 1.18
N SER A 28 -10.73 -8.98 -0.14
CA SER A 28 -11.58 -8.22 -1.04
C SER A 28 -11.92 -9.01 -2.30
N PRO A 29 -13.19 -8.99 -2.76
CA PRO A 29 -13.54 -9.50 -4.07
C PRO A 29 -13.12 -8.55 -5.20
N MET A 30 -12.75 -7.30 -4.87
CA MET A 30 -12.31 -6.29 -5.83
C MET A 30 -10.78 -6.20 -5.89
N ARG A 31 -10.27 -5.58 -6.94
CA ARG A 31 -8.84 -5.31 -7.14
C ARG A 31 -8.64 -3.83 -7.43
N LEU A 32 -7.48 -3.32 -7.05
CA LEU A 32 -7.11 -1.95 -7.34
C LEU A 32 -6.70 -1.83 -8.80
N SER A 33 -7.08 -0.72 -9.43
CA SER A 33 -6.61 -0.38 -10.78
C SER A 33 -5.08 -0.31 -10.83
N LYS A 34 -4.46 -0.87 -11.87
CA LYS A 34 -2.99 -0.79 -12.09
C LYS A 34 -2.45 0.63 -12.08
N SER A 35 -3.28 1.61 -12.46
CA SER A 35 -2.94 3.03 -12.43
C SER A 35 -2.68 3.58 -11.03
N ILE A 36 -3.20 2.95 -9.97
CA ILE A 36 -3.00 3.42 -8.60
C ILE A 36 -1.55 3.30 -8.18
N ALA A 37 -0.87 2.21 -8.54
CA ALA A 37 0.53 2.00 -8.16
C ALA A 37 1.41 3.08 -8.76
N ASP A 38 1.23 3.41 -10.05
CA ASP A 38 1.96 4.48 -10.71
C ASP A 38 1.71 5.84 -10.06
N THR A 39 0.43 6.12 -9.76
CA THR A 39 0.00 7.36 -9.12
C THR A 39 0.62 7.54 -7.72
N ILE A 40 0.61 6.48 -6.91
CA ILE A 40 1.19 6.47 -5.57
C ILE A 40 2.71 6.62 -5.64
N CYS A 41 3.37 5.89 -6.54
CA CYS A 41 4.81 5.99 -6.75
C CYS A 41 5.21 7.42 -7.12
N LYS A 42 4.47 8.05 -8.05
CA LYS A 42 4.73 9.44 -8.46
C LYS A 42 4.53 10.43 -7.32
N LYS A 43 3.45 10.31 -6.54
CA LYS A 43 3.15 11.22 -5.42
C LYS A 43 4.16 11.10 -4.28
N LEU A 44 4.51 9.87 -3.92
CA LEU A 44 5.41 9.60 -2.80
C LEU A 44 6.89 9.58 -3.23
N LYS A 45 7.18 9.88 -4.51
CA LYS A 45 8.53 9.86 -5.10
C LYS A 45 9.24 8.53 -4.86
N LEU A 46 8.52 7.43 -5.10
CA LEU A 46 9.05 6.08 -4.98
C LEU A 46 9.69 5.67 -6.30
N ALA A 47 10.85 5.04 -6.21
CA ALA A 47 11.53 4.41 -7.32
C ALA A 47 11.36 2.90 -7.23
N PHE A 48 11.25 2.24 -8.39
CA PHE A 48 11.30 0.78 -8.45
C PHE A 48 12.58 0.26 -7.81
N LYS A 49 12.45 -0.78 -6.98
CA LYS A 49 13.58 -1.42 -6.32
C LYS A 49 13.80 -2.83 -6.85
N GLU A 50 12.76 -3.65 -6.78
CA GLU A 50 12.82 -5.08 -7.08
C GLU A 50 11.41 -5.63 -7.30
N SER A 51 11.30 -6.75 -8.00
CA SER A 51 10.02 -7.45 -8.19
C SER A 51 10.21 -8.95 -7.98
N TYR A 52 9.19 -9.54 -7.38
CA TYR A 52 9.00 -10.97 -7.20
C TYR A 52 7.74 -11.41 -7.94
N GLU A 53 7.44 -12.70 -7.91
CA GLU A 53 6.31 -13.31 -8.63
C GLU A 53 4.96 -12.68 -8.24
N ASN A 54 4.76 -12.41 -6.95
CA ASN A 54 3.49 -11.90 -6.41
C ASN A 54 3.56 -10.45 -5.90
N CYS A 55 4.72 -9.79 -5.97
CA CYS A 55 4.82 -8.42 -5.48
C CYS A 55 5.92 -7.60 -6.15
N THR A 56 5.73 -6.28 -6.15
CA THR A 56 6.71 -5.32 -6.63
C THR A 56 7.01 -4.32 -5.54
N ILE A 57 8.30 -4.08 -5.30
CA ILE A 57 8.78 -3.21 -4.24
C ILE A 57 9.28 -1.90 -4.83
N TYR A 58 8.87 -0.81 -4.20
CA TYR A 58 9.30 0.55 -4.48
C TYR A 58 9.84 1.19 -3.21
N GLU A 59 10.88 2.01 -3.34
CA GLU A 59 11.50 2.72 -2.22
C GLU A 59 11.64 4.21 -2.56
N GLY A 60 11.32 5.06 -1.59
CA GLY A 60 11.55 6.50 -1.63
C GLY A 60 12.16 6.99 -0.32
N HIS A 61 12.17 8.30 -0.12
CA HIS A 61 12.73 8.88 1.12
C HIS A 61 11.87 8.48 2.33
N GLU A 62 12.39 7.55 3.11
CA GLU A 62 11.80 7.03 4.34
C GLU A 62 10.43 6.35 4.16
N ILE A 63 10.12 5.93 2.93
CA ILE A 63 8.91 5.19 2.59
C ILE A 63 9.30 3.98 1.76
N LYS A 64 8.78 2.82 2.12
CA LYS A 64 8.81 1.63 1.28
C LYS A 64 7.38 1.22 0.94
N ALA A 65 7.13 0.90 -0.31
CA ALA A 65 5.87 0.36 -0.78
C ALA A 65 6.08 -1.04 -1.34
N THR A 66 5.18 -1.95 -0.99
CA THR A 66 5.07 -3.28 -1.58
C THR A 66 3.70 -3.36 -2.23
N VAL A 67 3.68 -3.38 -3.56
CA VAL A 67 2.47 -3.64 -4.36
C VAL A 67 2.30 -5.15 -4.43
N ILE A 68 1.21 -5.66 -3.87
CA ILE A 68 0.91 -7.09 -3.80
C ILE A 68 -0.12 -7.41 -4.89
N HIS A 69 0.17 -8.44 -5.67
CA HIS A 69 -0.67 -8.89 -6.77
C HIS A 69 -1.32 -10.22 -6.44
N ASP A 70 -2.52 -10.43 -6.98
CA ASP A 70 -3.16 -11.74 -6.98
C ASP A 70 -2.59 -12.65 -8.08
N GLU A 71 -3.14 -13.87 -8.18
CA GLU A 71 -2.73 -14.87 -9.18
C GLU A 71 -2.96 -14.44 -10.63
N LYS A 72 -3.78 -13.40 -10.87
CA LYS A 72 -4.04 -12.82 -12.20
C LYS A 72 -3.15 -11.62 -12.50
N GLY A 73 -2.27 -11.23 -11.57
CA GLY A 73 -1.42 -10.05 -11.69
C GLY A 73 -2.19 -8.73 -11.50
N GLU A 74 -3.37 -8.78 -10.87
CA GLU A 74 -4.14 -7.61 -10.49
C GLU A 74 -3.72 -7.15 -9.09
N ILE A 75 -3.77 -5.85 -8.81
CA ILE A 75 -3.31 -5.33 -7.52
C ILE A 75 -4.34 -5.69 -6.45
N GLU A 76 -3.93 -6.53 -5.51
CA GLU A 76 -4.76 -6.90 -4.35
C GLU A 76 -4.73 -5.78 -3.30
N GLN A 77 -3.52 -5.30 -2.98
CA GLN A 77 -3.31 -4.23 -2.01
C GLN A 77 -1.92 -3.60 -2.19
N ILE A 78 -1.74 -2.39 -1.66
CA ILE A 78 -0.42 -1.78 -1.53
C ILE A 78 -0.12 -1.57 -0.06
N TYR A 79 0.95 -2.20 0.39
CA TYR A 79 1.46 -2.06 1.74
C TYR A 79 2.54 -0.98 1.80
N LEU A 80 2.38 -0.02 2.71
CA LEU A 80 3.28 1.10 2.93
C LEU A 80 3.94 0.99 4.30
N GLN A 81 5.26 1.11 4.31
CA GLN A 81 6.09 1.22 5.50
C GLN A 81 6.63 2.65 5.57
N LEU A 82 6.18 3.39 6.59
CA LEU A 82 6.61 4.75 6.85
C LEU A 82 7.70 4.73 7.93
N PHE A 83 8.94 4.95 7.53
CA PHE A 83 10.05 5.09 8.47
C PHE A 83 10.11 6.56 8.91
N ARG A 84 10.12 6.85 10.21
CA ARG A 84 10.25 8.23 10.74
C ARG A 84 9.20 9.25 10.24
N LYS A 85 8.18 8.82 9.50
CA LYS A 85 7.07 9.64 9.00
C LYS A 85 5.79 9.32 9.76
N ASP A 86 4.95 10.35 9.89
CA ASP A 86 3.63 10.20 10.46
C ASP A 86 2.61 9.73 9.41
N THR A 87 1.58 9.03 9.87
CA THR A 87 0.47 8.56 9.03
C THR A 87 -0.45 9.71 8.61
N GLU A 88 -0.48 10.83 9.35
CA GLU A 88 -1.18 12.06 8.96
C GLU A 88 -0.63 12.65 7.67
N THR A 89 0.71 12.79 7.57
CA THR A 89 1.36 13.29 6.34
C THR A 89 1.07 12.38 5.13
N LEU A 90 0.96 11.07 5.35
CA LEU A 90 0.58 10.13 4.30
C LEU A 90 -0.88 10.37 3.87
N LYS A 91 -1.81 10.48 4.82
CA LYS A 91 -3.22 10.77 4.52
C LYS A 91 -3.33 12.03 3.68
N GLU A 92 -2.71 13.13 4.10
CA GLU A 92 -2.75 14.40 3.36
C GLU A 92 -2.17 14.28 1.94
N ALA A 93 -1.03 13.58 1.79
CA ALA A 93 -0.41 13.37 0.48
C ALA A 93 -1.32 12.59 -0.48
N LEU A 94 -2.20 11.75 0.06
CA LEU A 94 -3.06 10.84 -0.68
C LEU A 94 -4.53 11.30 -0.79
N SER A 95 -5.01 12.22 0.07
CA SER A 95 -6.42 12.65 0.14
C SER A 95 -7.01 13.14 -1.18
N ASN A 96 -6.19 13.71 -2.08
CA ASN A 96 -6.64 14.23 -3.38
C ASN A 96 -6.29 13.31 -4.56
N THR A 97 -5.78 12.12 -4.28
CA THR A 97 -5.16 11.27 -5.30
C THR A 97 -5.68 9.84 -5.29
N THR A 98 -6.20 9.37 -4.17
CA THR A 98 -6.87 8.06 -4.10
C THR A 98 -8.27 8.17 -4.70
N PRO A 99 -8.59 7.42 -5.77
CA PRO A 99 -9.96 7.34 -6.28
C PRO A 99 -10.89 6.74 -5.22
N ASP A 100 -12.20 7.00 -5.34
CA ASP A 100 -13.26 6.51 -4.42
C ASP A 100 -13.26 4.99 -4.21
N GLU A 101 -12.61 4.23 -5.09
CA GLU A 101 -12.45 2.77 -4.99
C GLU A 101 -11.34 2.32 -4.04
N VAL A 102 -10.55 3.24 -3.48
CA VAL A 102 -9.39 2.95 -2.60
C VAL A 102 -9.65 3.44 -1.18
N GLU A 103 -9.47 2.53 -0.21
CA GLU A 103 -9.47 2.84 1.21
C GLU A 103 -8.02 2.90 1.74
N ILE A 104 -7.72 3.91 2.54
CA ILE A 104 -6.48 4.00 3.31
C ILE A 104 -6.71 3.42 4.71
N PHE A 105 -6.20 2.23 4.95
CA PHE A 105 -6.27 1.56 6.25
C PHE A 105 -4.96 1.70 7.02
N ILE A 106 -5.01 2.21 8.25
CA ILE A 106 -3.87 2.36 9.15
C ILE A 106 -4.21 1.64 10.46
N PRO A 107 -3.54 0.52 10.77
CA PRO A 107 -3.77 -0.25 11.99
C PRO A 107 -3.13 0.34 13.25
#